data_AF-W1YCN9-F1
#
_entry.id   AF-W1YCN9-F1
#
_cell.length_a   1.000
_cell.length_b   1.000
_cell.length_c   1.000
_cell.angle_alpha   90.00
_cell.angle_beta   90.00
_cell.angle_gamma   90.00
#
_symmetry.space_group_name_H-M   'P 1'
#
loop_
_entity.id
_entity.type
_entity.pdbx_description
1 polymer ?
#
loop_
_entity_poly.entity_id
_entity_poly.type
_entity_poly.pdbx_seq_one_letter_code
_entity_poly.pdbx_strand_id
1 'polypeptide(L)'
;SRAAYLSSGTWSLMGFESQRRLTNDTALAANITNEGGAEGRYRVLKNIMGLWLLQRVLQERQINDLPALIAATQALPACRFIINPNDDRFINPDAMCSEIQAA
;
A
#
# COMPACT_ATOMS: atom_id res chain seq x y z
N SER A 1 -20.23 -3.64 -14.91
CA SER A 1 -19.23 -4.62 -14.44
C SER A 1 -18.86 -4.28 -13.00
N ARG A 2 -18.56 -5.26 -12.14
CA ARG A 2 -17.97 -5.02 -10.81
C ARG A 2 -16.51 -5.41 -10.87
N ALA A 3 -15.68 -4.49 -11.34
CA ALA A 3 -14.23 -4.64 -11.37
C ALA A 3 -13.61 -3.67 -10.37
N ALA A 4 -12.61 -4.14 -9.62
CA ALA A 4 -11.74 -3.30 -8.79
C ALA A 4 -10.36 -3.25 -9.43
N TYR A 5 -9.61 -2.18 -9.15
CA TYR A 5 -8.23 -2.03 -9.60
C TYR A 5 -7.28 -1.89 -8.40
N LEU A 6 -6.04 -2.32 -8.61
CA LEU A 6 -4.91 -2.05 -7.73
C LEU A 6 -3.80 -1.45 -8.57
N SER A 7 -3.58 -0.14 -8.45
CA SER A 7 -2.43 0.52 -9.06
C SER A 7 -1.27 0.43 -8.07
N SER A 8 -0.30 -0.43 -8.34
CA SER A 8 0.80 -0.74 -7.41
C SER A 8 2.10 -0.05 -7.82
N GLY A 9 2.40 1.08 -7.19
CA GLY A 9 3.69 1.76 -7.27
C GLY A 9 4.32 1.94 -5.90
N THR A 10 5.06 3.04 -5.68
CA THR A 10 5.53 3.44 -4.34
C THR A 10 4.35 3.47 -3.37
N TRP A 11 3.25 4.10 -3.77
CA TRP A 11 1.94 3.94 -3.14
C TRP A 11 1.11 2.94 -3.94
N SER A 12 0.27 2.19 -3.24
CA SER A 12 -0.75 1.34 -3.84
C SER A 12 -2.11 2.02 -3.73
N LEU A 13 -2.81 2.19 -4.85
CA LEU A 13 -4.16 2.74 -4.88
C LEU A 13 -5.13 1.61 -5.20
N MET A 14 -5.91 1.19 -4.21
CA MET A 14 -6.94 0.16 -4.38
C MET A 14 -8.31 0.82 -4.43
N GLY A 15 -9.07 0.58 -5.50
CA GLY A 15 -10.36 1.23 -5.67
C GLY A 15 -11.22 0.67 -6.78
N PHE A 16 -12.32 1.36 -7.04
CA PHE A 16 -13.25 1.08 -8.15
C PHE A 16 -13.87 2.38 -8.65
N GLU A 17 -14.47 2.33 -9.84
CA GLU A 17 -15.19 3.48 -10.40
C GLU A 17 -16.66 3.51 -9.96
N SER A 18 -17.14 4.71 -9.62
CA SER A 18 -18.53 4.96 -9.26
C SER A 18 -19.05 6.24 -9.91
N GLN A 19 -20.31 6.26 -10.33
CA GLN A 19 -20.97 7.49 -10.78
C GLN A 19 -21.33 8.43 -9.62
N ARG A 20 -21.30 7.94 -8.38
CA ARG A 20 -21.65 8.70 -7.17
C ARG A 20 -20.49 8.68 -6.18
N ARG A 21 -20.28 9.80 -5.49
CA ARG A 21 -19.34 9.89 -4.37
C ARG A 21 -19.87 9.05 -3.19
N LEU A 22 -18.96 8.44 -2.44
CA LEU A 22 -19.26 7.82 -1.15
C LEU A 22 -18.78 8.73 -0.03
N THR A 23 -19.71 9.39 0.66
CA THR A 23 -19.44 10.37 1.72
C THR A 23 -20.17 10.04 3.02
N ASN A 24 -20.56 8.77 3.22
CA ASN A 24 -21.22 8.32 4.44
C ASN A 24 -20.20 8.03 5.55
N ASP A 25 -20.69 7.84 6.78
CA ASP A 25 -19.83 7.56 7.95
C ASP A 25 -18.99 6.29 7.77
N THR A 26 -19.50 5.29 7.05
CA THR A 26 -18.74 4.08 6.69
C THR A 26 -17.53 4.40 5.80
N ALA A 27 -17.68 5.27 4.81
CA ALA A 27 -16.58 5.69 3.93
C ALA A 27 -15.53 6.51 4.69
N LEU A 28 -16.00 7.37 5.62
CA LEU A 28 -15.11 8.12 6.52
C LEU A 28 -14.32 7.19 7.43
N ALA A 29 -14.98 6.25 8.11
CA ALA A 29 -14.32 5.28 9.00
C ALA A 29 -13.34 4.37 8.25
N ALA A 30 -13.62 4.04 6.99
CA ALA A 30 -12.73 3.26 6.14
C ALA A 30 -11.57 4.07 5.53
N ASN A 31 -11.55 5.40 5.71
CA ASN A 31 -10.63 6.36 5.13
C ASN A 31 -10.59 6.28 3.58
N ILE A 32 -11.77 6.28 2.97
CA ILE A 32 -11.95 6.26 1.50
C ILE A 32 -11.92 7.68 0.94
N THR A 33 -11.18 7.87 -0.14
CA THR A 33 -11.20 9.10 -0.92
C THR A 33 -12.03 8.95 -2.20
N ASN A 34 -12.53 10.07 -2.72
CA ASN A 34 -13.30 10.15 -3.95
C ASN A 34 -12.58 11.08 -4.94
N GLU A 35 -11.67 10.53 -5.75
CA GLU A 35 -10.94 11.32 -6.74
C GLU A 35 -11.75 11.48 -8.03
N GLY A 36 -11.53 12.58 -8.75
CA GLY A 36 -12.11 12.78 -10.09
C GLY A 36 -11.53 11.79 -11.10
N GLY A 37 -12.40 11.11 -11.83
CA GLY A 37 -12.07 10.28 -12.99
C GLY A 37 -12.55 10.91 -14.30
N ALA A 38 -12.16 10.32 -15.42
CA ALA A 38 -12.68 10.72 -16.73
C ALA A 38 -14.20 10.46 -16.83
N GLU A 39 -14.88 11.14 -17.76
CA GLU A 39 -16.31 10.95 -18.06
C GLU A 39 -17.27 11.19 -16.87
N GLY A 40 -16.88 12.04 -15.91
CA GLY A 40 -17.72 12.37 -14.75
C GLY A 40 -17.86 11.23 -13.74
N ARG A 41 -16.99 10.23 -13.79
CA ARG A 41 -16.91 9.15 -12.79
C ARG A 41 -15.99 9.54 -11.64
N TYR A 42 -16.24 8.96 -10.48
CA TYR A 42 -15.38 9.05 -9.31
C TYR A 42 -14.56 7.77 -9.16
N ARG A 43 -13.28 7.95 -8.84
CA ARG A 43 -12.41 6.88 -8.38
C ARG A 43 -12.51 6.81 -6.87
N VAL A 44 -13.29 5.85 -6.39
CA VAL A 44 -13.47 5.58 -4.97
C VAL A 44 -12.34 4.65 -4.57
N LEU A 45 -11.38 5.16 -3.80
CA LEU A 45 -10.15 4.42 -3.52
C LEU A 45 -9.64 4.66 -2.10
N LYS A 46 -8.77 3.76 -1.65
CA LYS A 46 -8.00 3.89 -0.41
C LYS A 46 -6.52 3.84 -0.75
N ASN A 47 -5.76 4.77 -0.16
CA ASN A 47 -4.31 4.73 -0.25
C ASN A 47 -3.79 3.59 0.62
N ILE A 48 -2.90 2.81 0.05
CA ILE A 48 -2.13 1.78 0.71
C ILE A 48 -0.66 2.17 0.55
N MET A 49 0.11 2.05 1.63
CA MET A 49 1.53 2.45 1.65
C MET A 49 2.37 1.74 0.56
N GLY A 50 1.89 0.62 0.03
CA GLY A 50 2.40 0.02 -1.21
C GLY A 50 3.82 -0.51 -1.07
N LEU A 51 4.64 -0.30 -2.12
CA LEU A 51 6.03 -0.76 -2.14
C LEU A 51 7.00 0.18 -1.39
N TRP A 52 6.51 1.28 -0.80
CA TRP A 52 7.30 2.22 -0.01
C TRP A 52 8.17 1.54 1.05
N LEU A 53 7.59 0.63 1.83
CA LEU A 53 8.30 -0.10 2.89
C LEU A 53 9.48 -0.88 2.29
N LEU A 54 9.25 -1.59 1.18
CA LEU A 54 10.30 -2.35 0.51
C LEU A 54 11.37 -1.44 -0.07
N GLN A 55 10.99 -0.34 -0.73
CA GLN A 55 11.95 0.63 -1.30
C GLN A 55 12.89 1.20 -0.23
N ARG A 56 12.34 1.59 0.94
CA ARG A 56 13.13 2.08 2.07
C ARG A 56 14.05 1.01 2.65
N VAL A 57 13.57 -0.23 2.80
CA VAL A 57 14.40 -1.36 3.27
C VAL A 57 15.55 -1.65 2.29
N LEU A 58 15.28 -1.69 0.99
CA LEU A 58 16.31 -1.91 -0.04
C LEU A 58 17.38 -0.81 0.02
N GLN A 59 16.96 0.45 0.17
CA GLN A 59 17.87 1.60 0.33
C GLN A 59 18.72 1.49 1.60
N GLU A 60 18.09 1.27 2.76
CA GLU A 60 18.75 1.18 4.08
C GLU A 60 19.71 -0.02 4.18
N ARG A 61 19.45 -1.09 3.42
CA ARG A 61 20.28 -2.29 3.36
C ARG A 61 21.21 -2.34 2.15
N GLN A 62 21.20 -1.32 1.30
CA GLN A 62 22.02 -1.22 0.08
C GLN A 62 21.83 -2.45 -0.84
N ILE A 63 20.60 -2.95 -0.94
CA ILE A 63 20.26 -4.11 -1.77
C ILE A 63 19.93 -3.61 -3.17
N ASN A 64 20.75 -4.04 -4.15
CA ASN A 64 20.61 -3.62 -5.55
C ASN A 64 20.03 -4.73 -6.45
N ASP A 65 19.92 -5.96 -5.95
CA ASP A 65 19.39 -7.11 -6.68
C ASP A 65 18.08 -7.61 -6.05
N LEU A 66 16.98 -6.98 -6.46
CA LEU A 66 15.64 -7.36 -6.02
C LEU A 66 15.23 -8.78 -6.48
N PRO A 67 15.47 -9.20 -7.74
CA PRO A 67 15.20 -10.57 -8.16
C PRO A 67 15.87 -11.64 -7.29
N ALA A 68 17.15 -11.46 -6.97
CA ALA A 68 17.87 -12.39 -6.10
C ALA A 68 17.30 -12.42 -4.68
N LEU A 69 16.93 -11.26 -4.12
CA LEU A 69 16.27 -11.19 -2.81
C LEU A 69 14.95 -11.97 -2.81
N ILE A 70 14.10 -11.76 -3.82
CA ILE A 70 12.82 -12.47 -3.94
C ILE A 70 13.07 -13.97 -3.99
N ALA A 71 13.99 -14.44 -4.84
CA ALA A 71 14.33 -15.85 -4.96
C ALA A 71 14.81 -16.45 -3.62
N ALA A 72 15.68 -15.75 -2.90
CA ALA A 72 16.16 -16.20 -1.59
C ALA A 72 15.04 -16.32 -0.55
N THR A 73 14.05 -15.42 -0.60
CA THR A 73 12.92 -15.42 0.35
C THR A 73 11.84 -16.46 0.06
N GLN A 74 11.75 -17.00 -1.16
CA GLN A 74 10.76 -18.02 -1.53
C GLN A 74 10.88 -19.32 -0.70
N ALA A 75 12.08 -19.63 -0.21
CA ALA A 75 12.32 -20.81 0.62
C ALA A 75 11.90 -20.60 2.10
N LEU A 76 11.55 -19.37 2.49
CA LEU A 76 11.17 -19.05 3.87
C LEU A 76 9.69 -19.37 4.13
N PRO A 77 9.35 -19.81 5.35
CA PRO A 77 7.94 -19.95 5.75
C PRO A 77 7.19 -18.63 5.63
N ALA A 78 6.06 -18.65 4.91
CA ALA A 78 5.19 -17.49 4.76
C ALA A 78 4.50 -17.11 6.09
N CYS A 79 4.01 -15.87 6.17
CA CYS A 79 3.19 -15.36 7.28
C CYS A 79 3.82 -15.45 8.68
N ARG A 80 5.15 -15.43 8.78
CA ARG A 80 5.86 -15.44 10.06
C ARG A 80 5.64 -14.15 10.88
N PHE A 81 5.39 -13.04 10.21
CA PHE A 81 5.12 -11.74 10.80
C PHE A 81 4.01 -11.05 10.02
N ILE A 82 3.17 -10.27 10.71
CA ILE A 82 2.08 -9.50 10.12
C ILE A 82 2.24 -8.06 10.60
N ILE A 83 2.32 -7.13 9.67
CA ILE A 83 2.31 -5.70 9.94
C ILE A 83 1.12 -5.06 9.22
N ASN A 84 0.58 -3.98 9.78
CA ASN A 84 -0.35 -3.11 9.05
C ASN A 84 0.48 -2.09 8.25
N PRO A 85 0.62 -2.21 6.92
CA PRO A 85 1.43 -1.28 6.15
C PRO A 85 0.88 0.15 6.17
N ASN A 86 -0.39 0.34 6.54
CA ASN A 86 -1.04 1.64 6.64
C ASN A 86 -1.00 2.24 8.06
N ASP A 87 -0.22 1.67 8.98
CA ASP A 87 0.04 2.30 10.26
C ASP A 87 0.88 3.58 10.06
N ASP A 88 0.49 4.67 10.73
CA ASP A 88 1.09 6.00 10.56
C ASP A 88 2.60 6.01 10.85
N ARG A 89 3.10 5.04 11.64
CA ARG A 89 4.54 4.87 11.90
C ARG A 89 5.38 4.68 10.63
N PHE A 90 4.77 4.19 9.54
CA PHE A 90 5.48 3.92 8.28
C PHE A 90 5.47 5.10 7.29
N ILE A 91 4.82 6.22 7.62
CA ILE A 91 4.76 7.39 6.72
C ILE A 91 6.15 7.98 6.49
N ASN A 92 6.90 8.23 7.57
CA ASN A 92 8.27 8.77 7.49
C ASN A 92 9.10 8.42 8.73
N PRO A 93 9.42 7.14 8.97
CA PRO A 93 10.29 6.75 10.09
C PRO A 93 11.74 7.16 9.84
N ASP A 94 12.51 7.34 10.91
CA ASP A 94 13.96 7.57 10.83
C ASP A 94 14.67 6.38 10.16
N ALA A 95 14.30 5.16 10.54
CA ALA A 95 14.78 3.91 9.93
C ALA A 95 13.61 2.93 9.74
N MET A 96 13.24 2.68 8.49
CA MET A 96 12.14 1.79 8.13
C MET A 96 12.38 0.37 8.64
N CYS A 97 13.62 -0.12 8.56
CA CYS A 97 13.92 -1.48 9.01
C CYS A 97 13.70 -1.66 10.52
N SER A 98 14.11 -0.68 11.32
CA SER A 98 13.91 -0.71 12.78
C SER A 98 12.44 -0.58 13.12
N GLU A 99 11.71 0.27 12.40
CA GLU A 99 10.27 0.45 12.61
C GLU A 99 9.47 -0.83 12.31
N ILE A 100 9.81 -1.54 11.22
CA ILE A 100 9.20 -2.83 10.88
C ILE A 100 9.50 -3.89 11.96
N GLN A 101 10.70 -3.87 12.55
CA GLN A 101 11.09 -4.81 13.60
C GLN A 101 10.41 -4.55 14.94
N ALA A 102 9.98 -3.31 15.19
CA ALA A 102 9.27 -2.91 16.40
C ALA A 102 7.74 -3.10 16.32
N ALA A 103 7.23 -3.50 15.16
CA ALA A 103 5.80 -3.67 14.88
C ALA A 103 5.22 -5.00 15.38
#